data_AF-A0A7K7KDZ1-F1
#
_entry.id   AF-A0A7K7KDZ1-F1
#
_cell.length_a   1.000
_cell.length_b   1.000
_cell.length_c   1.000
_cell.angle_alpha   90.00
_cell.angle_beta   90.00
_cell.angle_gamma   90.00
#
_symmetry.space_group_name_H-M   'P 1'
#
loop_
_entity.id
_entity.type
_entity.pdbx_description
1 polymer ?
#
loop_
_entity_poly.entity_id
_entity_poly.type
_entity_poly.pdbx_seq_one_letter_code
_entity_poly.pdbx_strand_id
1 'polypeptide(L)'
;LMNAAVAQGVEPAQIAQHCDSVSLCFSKGLGAPAGAVLAGSRQFVAEAWRVRKLLGGGMRQAGVLAAAALLGLQHAEGTLSRDHEHARSFAEGIHALDSPLCSVNLAAVETNIVMVNVQGAWPSPAELCGRLRAVSEEEEAESGQAVSVLLLPWSARTLRAVWHRDVSARDTELARRKLEFVVRKCQE
;
A
#
# COMPACT_ATOMS: atom_id res chain seq x y z
N LEU A 1 12.65 1.45 -0.39
CA LEU A 1 13.47 2.68 -0.29
C LEU A 1 12.61 3.87 0.14
N MET A 2 11.86 4.53 -0.75
CA MET A 2 11.18 5.81 -0.41
C MET A 2 10.23 5.73 0.80
N ASN A 3 9.36 4.72 0.89
CA ASN A 3 8.50 4.54 2.07
C ASN A 3 9.30 4.47 3.38
N ALA A 4 10.42 3.73 3.39
CA ALA A 4 11.27 3.60 4.57
C ALA A 4 12.05 4.89 4.88
N ALA A 5 12.47 5.63 3.86
CA ALA A 5 13.14 6.91 4.03
C ALA A 5 12.21 7.95 4.65
N VAL A 6 10.98 8.06 4.13
CA VAL A 6 9.93 8.96 4.65
C VAL A 6 9.52 8.58 6.07
N ALA A 7 9.27 7.30 6.35
CA ALA A 7 8.88 6.85 7.69
C ALA A 7 9.96 7.08 8.76
N GLN A 8 11.24 7.06 8.37
CA GLN A 8 12.37 7.33 9.27
C GLN A 8 12.78 8.81 9.30
N GLY A 9 12.23 9.67 8.44
CA GLY A 9 12.64 11.07 8.32
C GLY A 9 14.10 11.24 7.88
N VAL A 10 14.58 10.35 7.01
CA VAL A 10 15.97 10.35 6.52
C VAL A 10 16.03 10.47 5.01
N GLU A 11 17.15 10.97 4.50
CA GLU A 11 17.41 10.99 3.06
C GLU A 11 17.54 9.55 2.53
N PRO A 12 17.00 9.22 1.34
CA PRO A 12 17.14 7.88 0.75
C PRO A 12 18.60 7.42 0.62
N ALA A 13 19.52 8.37 0.46
CA ALA A 13 20.96 8.11 0.40
C ALA A 13 21.52 7.51 1.71
N GLN A 14 20.98 7.88 2.88
CA GLN A 14 21.41 7.35 4.18
C GLN A 14 21.07 5.86 4.33
N ILE A 15 20.02 5.39 3.66
CA ILE A 15 19.68 3.97 3.59
C ILE A 15 20.53 3.29 2.51
N ALA A 16 20.62 3.89 1.33
CA ALA A 16 21.28 3.30 0.17
C ALA A 16 22.80 3.18 0.29
N GLN A 17 23.46 3.99 1.15
CA GLN A 17 24.92 3.96 1.35
C GLN A 17 25.45 2.60 1.85
N HIS A 18 24.58 1.75 2.41
CA HIS A 18 24.95 0.43 2.91
C HIS A 18 24.81 -0.68 1.85
N CYS A 19 24.56 -0.33 0.59
CA CYS A 19 24.36 -1.26 -0.52
C CYS A 19 25.26 -0.91 -1.70
N ASP A 20 25.77 -1.91 -2.42
CA ASP A 20 26.53 -1.69 -3.67
C ASP A 20 25.65 -1.19 -4.83
N SER A 21 24.36 -1.55 -4.79
CA SER A 21 23.35 -1.12 -5.75
C SER A 21 21.96 -1.07 -5.12
N VAL A 22 21.08 -0.27 -5.72
CA VAL A 22 19.70 -0.09 -5.25
C VAL A 22 18.74 -0.01 -6.42
N SER A 23 17.56 -0.61 -6.28
CA SER A 23 16.45 -0.43 -7.21
C SER A 23 15.29 0.30 -6.53
N LEU A 24 14.65 1.19 -7.29
CA LEU A 24 13.48 1.94 -6.86
C LEU A 24 12.40 1.89 -7.95
N CYS A 25 11.18 1.47 -7.58
CA CYS A 25 10.03 1.54 -8.46
C CYS A 25 9.39 2.94 -8.43
N PHE A 26 9.05 3.48 -9.59
CA PHE A 26 8.25 4.70 -9.72
C PHE A 26 6.75 4.40 -9.77
N SER A 27 6.37 3.19 -10.19
CA SER A 27 4.97 2.82 -10.43
C SER A 27 4.25 2.22 -9.22
N LYS A 28 4.57 2.70 -8.02
CA LYS A 28 3.93 2.31 -6.76
C LYS A 28 3.42 3.58 -6.07
N GLY A 29 3.78 3.82 -4.80
CA GLY A 29 3.38 5.04 -4.08
C GLY A 29 3.85 6.36 -4.73
N LEU A 30 4.85 6.33 -5.62
CA LEU A 30 5.27 7.51 -6.39
C LEU A 30 4.32 7.83 -7.56
N GLY A 31 3.43 6.90 -7.93
CA GLY A 31 2.32 7.12 -8.86
C GLY A 31 2.70 7.36 -10.32
N ALA A 32 3.91 7.02 -10.75
CA ALA A 32 4.20 6.97 -12.18
C ALA A 32 3.46 5.79 -12.84
N PRO A 33 3.04 5.87 -14.11
CA PRO A 33 2.31 4.77 -14.75
C PRO A 33 3.17 3.53 -14.98
N ALA A 34 4.49 3.69 -15.14
CA ALA A 34 5.43 2.60 -15.30
C ALA A 34 6.84 3.05 -14.91
N GLY A 35 7.72 2.08 -14.69
CA GLY A 35 9.15 2.30 -14.60
C GLY A 35 9.75 2.09 -13.21
N ALA A 36 11.04 1.82 -13.24
CA ALA A 36 11.92 1.71 -12.09
C ALA A 36 13.30 2.22 -12.48
N VAL A 37 14.10 2.56 -11.49
CA VAL A 37 15.52 2.89 -11.65
C VAL A 37 16.37 1.86 -10.93
N LEU A 38 17.57 1.65 -11.46
CA LEU A 38 18.64 0.90 -10.83
C LEU A 38 19.85 1.85 -10.72
N ALA A 39 20.39 1.99 -9.53
CA ALA A 39 21.54 2.83 -9.24
C ALA A 39 22.65 2.00 -8.56
N GLY A 40 23.90 2.43 -8.73
CA GLY A 40 25.10 1.77 -8.21
C GLY A 40 26.34 2.42 -8.80
N SER A 41 27.48 1.74 -8.75
CA SER A 41 28.72 2.25 -9.35
C SER A 41 28.60 2.47 -10.87
N ARG A 42 29.43 3.34 -11.43
CA ARG A 42 29.45 3.61 -12.88
C ARG A 42 29.68 2.33 -13.69
N GLN A 43 30.59 1.47 -13.24
CA GLN A 43 30.87 0.18 -13.88
C GLN A 43 29.64 -0.72 -13.85
N PHE A 44 28.99 -0.85 -12.69
CA PHE A 44 27.78 -1.63 -12.52
C PHE A 44 26.65 -1.15 -13.44
N VAL A 45 26.41 0.17 -13.50
CA VAL A 45 25.38 0.74 -14.38
C VAL A 45 25.70 0.50 -15.87
N ALA A 46 26.98 0.54 -16.26
CA ALA A 46 27.38 0.26 -17.64
C ALA A 46 27.12 -1.20 -18.05
N GLU A 47 27.31 -2.15 -17.13
CA GLU A 47 26.95 -3.56 -17.32
C GLU A 47 25.42 -3.75 -17.36
N ALA A 48 24.71 -3.18 -16.37
CA ALA A 48 23.26 -3.24 -16.31
C ALA A 48 22.59 -2.64 -17.56
N TRP A 49 23.19 -1.62 -18.18
CA TRP A 49 22.68 -1.02 -19.42
C TRP A 49 22.73 -1.99 -20.60
N ARG A 50 23.78 -2.82 -20.68
CA ARG A 50 23.90 -3.90 -21.68
C ARG A 50 22.85 -4.98 -21.43
N VAL A 51 22.70 -5.43 -20.17
CA VAL A 51 21.68 -6.41 -19.77
C VAL A 51 20.26 -5.89 -20.05
N ARG A 52 19.98 -4.61 -19.77
CA ARG A 52 18.71 -3.97 -20.10
C ARG A 52 18.39 -4.08 -21.59
N LYS A 53 19.40 -3.95 -22.46
CA LYS A 53 19.19 -4.10 -23.90
C LYS A 53 18.93 -5.55 -24.31
N LEU A 54 19.67 -6.50 -23.71
CA LEU A 54 19.48 -7.94 -23.92
C LEU A 54 18.07 -8.39 -23.54
N LEU A 55 17.57 -7.93 -22.39
CA LEU A 55 16.23 -8.25 -21.87
C LEU A 55 15.10 -7.46 -22.56
N GLY A 56 15.40 -6.62 -23.55
CA GLY A 56 14.39 -5.85 -24.29
C GLY A 56 13.92 -4.55 -23.62
N GLY A 57 14.48 -4.15 -22.48
CA GLY A 57 14.14 -2.90 -21.76
C GLY A 57 14.65 -1.61 -22.40
N GLY A 58 15.30 -1.69 -23.57
CA GLY A 58 15.81 -0.52 -24.31
C GLY A 58 14.72 0.18 -25.12
N MET A 59 13.80 0.86 -24.43
CA MET A 59 12.71 1.64 -25.02
C MET A 59 13.24 2.85 -25.81
N ARG A 60 12.43 3.35 -26.76
CA ARG A 60 12.73 4.54 -27.55
C ARG A 60 12.33 5.81 -26.80
N GLN A 61 11.23 6.48 -27.18
CA GLN A 61 10.78 7.75 -26.61
C GLN A 61 10.23 7.62 -25.17
N ALA A 62 11.04 7.08 -24.25
CA ALA A 62 10.70 6.83 -22.85
C ALA A 62 10.65 8.10 -21.99
N GLY A 63 10.96 9.27 -22.56
CA GLY A 63 10.93 10.55 -21.87
C GLY A 63 9.56 10.88 -21.26
N VAL A 64 8.47 10.42 -21.88
CA VAL A 64 7.10 10.57 -21.34
C VAL A 64 6.95 9.87 -19.98
N LEU A 65 7.45 8.62 -19.87
CA LEU A 65 7.42 7.88 -18.61
C LEU A 65 8.38 8.47 -17.58
N ALA A 66 9.55 8.92 -18.02
CA ALA A 66 10.54 9.57 -17.16
C ALA A 66 10.00 10.88 -16.55
N ALA A 67 9.22 11.67 -17.31
CA ALA A 67 8.60 12.89 -16.81
C ALA A 67 7.60 12.60 -15.66
N ALA A 68 6.77 11.55 -15.80
CA ALA A 68 5.87 11.12 -14.73
C ALA A 68 6.64 10.64 -13.48
N ALA A 69 7.75 9.92 -13.67
CA ALA A 69 8.62 9.50 -12.56
C ALA A 69 9.25 10.69 -11.83
N LEU A 70 9.70 11.73 -12.56
CA LEU A 70 10.25 12.95 -11.97
C LEU A 70 9.22 13.68 -11.11
N LEU A 71 7.99 13.84 -11.62
CA LEU A 71 6.89 14.42 -10.84
C LEU A 71 6.58 13.61 -9.58
N GLY A 72 6.60 12.28 -9.68
CA GLY A 72 6.41 11.37 -8.55
C GLY A 72 7.49 11.53 -7.47
N LEU A 73 8.75 11.70 -7.87
CA LEU A 73 9.87 11.94 -6.96
C LEU A 73 9.77 13.30 -6.26
N GLN A 74 9.42 14.36 -6.99
CA GLN A 74 9.30 15.72 -6.45
C GLN A 74 8.26 15.83 -5.32
N HIS A 75 7.20 15.04 -5.38
CA HIS A 75 6.11 15.05 -4.39
C HIS A 75 6.14 13.82 -3.46
N ALA A 76 7.23 13.06 -3.46
CA ALA A 76 7.29 11.75 -2.82
C ALA A 76 7.03 11.83 -1.32
N GLU A 77 7.73 12.73 -0.61
CA GLU A 77 7.64 12.85 0.85
C GLU A 77 6.20 13.14 1.30
N GLY A 78 5.61 14.24 0.81
CA GLY A 78 4.24 14.60 1.17
C GLY A 78 3.18 13.58 0.72
N THR A 79 3.41 12.86 -0.38
CA THR A 79 2.50 11.78 -0.80
C THR A 79 2.58 10.59 0.14
N LEU A 80 3.79 10.08 0.39
CA LEU A 80 3.99 8.88 1.16
C LEU A 80 3.70 9.09 2.65
N SER A 81 3.97 10.29 3.21
CA SER A 81 3.57 10.63 4.59
C SER A 81 2.06 10.50 4.78
N ARG A 82 1.26 11.07 3.86
CA ARG A 82 -0.19 10.94 3.90
C ARG A 82 -0.65 9.49 3.78
N ASP A 83 -0.01 8.70 2.91
CA ASP A 83 -0.31 7.28 2.78
C ASP A 83 -0.02 6.51 4.08
N HIS A 84 1.04 6.88 4.82
CA HIS A 84 1.38 6.30 6.12
C HIS A 84 0.37 6.70 7.20
N GLU A 85 0.00 7.99 7.24
CA GLU A 85 -1.01 8.54 8.17
C GLU A 85 -2.37 7.86 7.98
N HIS A 86 -2.82 7.69 6.74
CA HIS A 86 -4.09 7.02 6.44
C HIS A 86 -4.04 5.52 6.80
N ALA A 87 -2.95 4.83 6.47
CA ALA A 87 -2.76 3.43 6.85
C ALA A 87 -2.78 3.25 8.39
N ARG A 88 -2.11 4.16 9.12
CA ARG A 88 -2.10 4.19 10.57
C ARG A 88 -3.49 4.42 11.15
N SER A 89 -4.22 5.41 10.65
CA SER A 89 -5.59 5.74 11.08
C SER A 89 -6.54 4.55 10.89
N PHE A 90 -6.46 3.85 9.75
CA PHE A 90 -7.25 2.64 9.54
C PHE A 90 -6.89 1.54 10.54
N ALA A 91 -5.60 1.32 10.78
CA ALA A 91 -5.13 0.32 11.74
C ALA A 91 -5.60 0.65 13.17
N GLU A 92 -5.56 1.91 13.58
CA GLU A 92 -6.08 2.37 14.86
C GLU A 92 -7.58 2.11 14.99
N GLY A 93 -8.34 2.32 13.92
CA GLY A 93 -9.76 1.95 13.85
C GLY A 93 -9.99 0.45 14.07
N ILE A 94 -9.21 -0.41 13.41
CA ILE A 94 -9.28 -1.87 13.62
C ILE A 94 -8.95 -2.23 15.07
N HIS A 95 -7.91 -1.62 15.63
CA HIS A 95 -7.50 -1.89 16.99
C HIS A 95 -8.59 -1.47 18.00
N ALA A 96 -9.22 -0.32 17.79
CA ALA A 96 -10.28 0.21 18.63
C ALA A 96 -11.57 -0.62 18.59
N LEU A 97 -11.80 -1.41 17.53
CA LEU A 97 -12.95 -2.31 17.46
C LEU A 97 -12.91 -3.44 18.50
N ASP A 98 -11.71 -3.79 18.98
CA ASP A 98 -11.47 -4.89 19.93
C ASP A 98 -12.25 -6.17 19.58
N SER A 99 -12.29 -6.49 18.29
CA SER A 99 -13.12 -7.58 17.79
C SER A 99 -12.42 -8.93 17.94
N PRO A 100 -13.12 -10.00 18.38
CA PRO A 100 -12.58 -11.35 18.36
C PRO A 100 -12.35 -11.90 16.94
N LEU A 101 -12.86 -11.25 15.89
CA LEU A 101 -12.72 -11.71 14.50
C LEU A 101 -11.43 -11.26 13.84
N CYS A 102 -10.93 -10.07 14.17
CA CYS A 102 -9.73 -9.53 13.54
C CYS A 102 -8.95 -8.61 14.46
N SER A 103 -7.64 -8.58 14.25
CA SER A 103 -6.73 -7.73 15.03
C SER A 103 -5.58 -7.22 14.17
N VAL A 104 -4.95 -6.15 14.65
CA VAL A 104 -3.77 -5.56 14.02
C VAL A 104 -2.71 -5.28 15.09
N ASN A 105 -1.44 -5.41 14.71
CA ASN A 105 -0.34 -4.96 15.54
C ASN A 105 0.04 -3.52 15.12
N LEU A 106 -0.38 -2.52 15.90
CA LEU A 106 -0.09 -1.12 15.61
C LEU A 106 1.41 -0.82 15.55
N ALA A 107 2.25 -1.49 16.35
CA ALA A 107 3.69 -1.28 16.33
C ALA A 107 4.34 -1.74 15.02
N ALA A 108 3.69 -2.64 14.26
CA ALA A 108 4.16 -3.11 12.97
C ALA A 108 3.66 -2.25 11.78
N VAL A 109 2.81 -1.24 12.02
CA VAL A 109 2.33 -0.32 10.99
C VAL A 109 3.26 0.89 10.93
N GLU A 110 4.37 0.72 10.23
CA GLU A 110 5.42 1.74 10.08
C GLU A 110 5.31 2.57 8.79
N THR A 111 4.58 2.08 7.79
CA THR A 111 4.44 2.73 6.47
C THR A 111 3.01 2.58 5.95
N ASN A 112 2.82 2.45 4.63
CA ASN A 112 1.53 2.41 3.97
C ASN A 112 0.88 1.00 3.94
N ILE A 113 1.36 0.05 4.74
CA ILE A 113 0.86 -1.34 4.73
C ILE A 113 0.30 -1.70 6.11
N VAL A 114 -0.91 -2.25 6.12
CA VAL A 114 -1.56 -2.79 7.32
C VAL A 114 -1.81 -4.29 7.12
N MET A 115 -1.29 -5.07 8.06
CA MET A 115 -1.53 -6.51 8.13
C MET A 115 -2.64 -6.77 9.14
N VAL A 116 -3.82 -7.18 8.67
CA VAL A 116 -4.95 -7.53 9.52
C VAL A 116 -4.96 -9.03 9.73
N ASN A 117 -4.81 -9.46 10.97
CA ASN A 117 -4.94 -10.86 11.34
C ASN A 117 -6.43 -11.21 11.47
N VAL A 118 -6.84 -12.31 10.87
CA VAL A 118 -8.19 -12.87 10.99
C VAL A 118 -8.10 -14.06 11.94
N GLN A 119 -8.94 -14.06 12.96
CA GLN A 119 -8.95 -15.05 14.03
C GLN A 119 -10.04 -16.09 13.79
N GLY A 120 -9.85 -17.29 14.34
CA GLY A 120 -10.80 -18.39 14.20
C GLY A 120 -10.73 -19.11 12.86
N ALA A 121 -11.72 -19.97 12.61
CA ALA A 121 -11.83 -20.76 11.39
C ALA A 121 -12.71 -20.09 10.32
N TRP A 122 -13.61 -19.18 10.73
CA TRP A 122 -14.53 -18.49 9.84
C TRP A 122 -14.86 -17.07 10.38
N PRO A 123 -14.93 -16.05 9.52
CA PRO A 123 -14.63 -16.09 8.08
C PRO A 123 -13.13 -16.26 7.81
N SER A 124 -12.78 -16.98 6.74
CA SER A 124 -11.40 -16.96 6.21
C SER A 124 -11.06 -15.57 5.66
N PRO A 125 -9.77 -15.22 5.50
CA PRO A 125 -9.37 -13.98 4.85
C PRO A 125 -10.02 -13.77 3.46
N ALA A 126 -10.15 -14.82 2.65
CA ALA A 126 -10.81 -14.73 1.34
C ALA A 126 -12.30 -14.39 1.46
N GLU A 127 -13.02 -15.01 2.38
CA GLU A 127 -14.44 -14.74 2.62
C GLU A 127 -14.66 -13.33 3.18
N LEU A 128 -13.82 -12.90 4.12
CA LEU A 128 -13.88 -11.54 4.66
C LEU A 128 -13.64 -10.49 3.56
N CYS A 129 -12.66 -10.70 2.67
CA CYS A 129 -12.49 -9.86 1.48
C CYS A 129 -13.75 -9.85 0.59
N GLY A 130 -14.39 -11.01 0.40
CA GLY A 130 -15.63 -11.12 -0.36
C GLY A 130 -16.75 -10.26 0.22
N ARG A 131 -16.91 -10.30 1.55
CA ARG A 131 -17.91 -9.49 2.27
C ARG A 131 -17.60 -8.00 2.24
N LEU A 132 -16.33 -7.62 2.38
CA LEU A 132 -15.87 -6.23 2.27
C LEU A 132 -16.06 -5.66 0.85
N ARG A 133 -15.99 -6.50 -0.18
CA ARG A 133 -16.22 -6.11 -1.57
C ARG A 133 -17.70 -5.94 -1.90
N ALA A 134 -18.55 -6.82 -1.39
CA ALA A 134 -19.99 -6.80 -1.66
C ALA A 134 -20.64 -5.54 -1.07
N VAL A 135 -21.63 -4.98 -1.75
CA VAL A 135 -22.49 -3.90 -1.23
C VAL A 135 -23.86 -4.48 -0.94
N SER A 136 -24.47 -4.10 0.18
CA SER A 136 -25.82 -4.54 0.56
C SER A 136 -26.75 -3.36 0.80
N GLU A 137 -28.05 -3.55 0.53
CA GLU A 137 -29.08 -2.52 0.76
C GLU A 137 -29.15 -2.09 2.23
N GLU A 138 -28.95 -3.03 3.17
CA GLU A 138 -28.93 -2.75 4.61
C GLU A 138 -27.79 -1.81 5.00
N GLU A 139 -26.58 -2.08 4.50
CA GLU A 139 -25.42 -1.23 4.72
C GLU A 139 -25.61 0.16 4.10
N GLU A 140 -26.16 0.24 2.89
CA GLU A 140 -26.41 1.53 2.24
C GLU A 140 -27.47 2.33 3.02
N ALA A 141 -28.47 1.67 3.58
CA ALA A 141 -29.46 2.30 4.45
C ALA A 141 -28.86 2.82 5.77
N GLU A 142 -27.88 2.11 6.35
CA GLU A 142 -27.22 2.53 7.60
C GLU A 142 -26.14 3.61 7.39
N SER A 143 -25.31 3.44 6.36
CA SER A 143 -24.15 4.31 6.10
C SER A 143 -24.45 5.47 5.15
N GLY A 144 -25.57 5.42 4.44
CA GLY A 144 -25.97 6.38 3.41
C GLY A 144 -25.14 6.30 2.12
N GLN A 145 -24.26 5.30 1.99
CA GLN A 145 -23.34 5.17 0.86
C GLN A 145 -23.09 3.70 0.50
N ALA A 146 -23.05 3.39 -0.80
CA ALA A 146 -22.56 2.11 -1.31
C ALA A 146 -21.01 2.09 -1.29
N VAL A 147 -20.41 1.25 -0.44
CA VAL A 147 -18.94 1.17 -0.28
C VAL A 147 -18.43 -0.24 -0.58
N SER A 148 -17.46 -0.33 -1.50
CA SER A 148 -16.74 -1.57 -1.81
C SER A 148 -15.26 -1.43 -1.43
N VAL A 149 -14.78 -2.30 -0.54
CA VAL A 149 -13.40 -2.29 -0.06
C VAL A 149 -12.64 -3.48 -0.62
N LEU A 150 -11.55 -3.19 -1.34
CA LEU A 150 -10.70 -4.20 -1.97
C LEU A 150 -9.42 -4.42 -1.15
N LEU A 151 -9.34 -5.56 -0.46
CA LEU A 151 -8.15 -6.01 0.25
C LEU A 151 -7.60 -7.30 -0.37
N LEU A 152 -6.35 -7.64 -0.06
CA LEU A 152 -5.69 -8.85 -0.54
C LEU A 152 -5.63 -9.92 0.56
N PRO A 153 -6.19 -11.13 0.36
CA PRO A 153 -5.85 -12.29 1.18
C PRO A 153 -4.36 -12.62 1.00
N TRP A 154 -3.58 -12.45 2.07
CA TRP A 154 -2.12 -12.58 2.02
C TRP A 154 -1.64 -13.96 2.48
N SER A 155 -2.28 -14.51 3.51
CA SER A 155 -2.01 -15.85 4.02
C SER A 155 -3.30 -16.50 4.51
N ALA A 156 -3.19 -17.72 5.03
CA ALA A 156 -4.33 -18.43 5.64
C ALA A 156 -5.02 -17.65 6.77
N ARG A 157 -4.33 -16.67 7.40
CA ARG A 157 -4.87 -15.90 8.54
C ARG A 157 -4.66 -14.39 8.44
N THR A 158 -4.19 -13.87 7.31
CA THR A 158 -3.87 -12.44 7.22
C THR A 158 -4.39 -11.81 5.94
N LEU A 159 -4.95 -10.62 6.08
CA LEU A 159 -5.24 -9.69 5.00
C LEU A 159 -4.14 -8.64 4.92
N ARG A 160 -3.85 -8.19 3.70
CA ARG A 160 -2.98 -7.04 3.45
C ARG A 160 -3.79 -5.90 2.85
N ALA A 161 -3.83 -4.78 3.56
CA ALA A 161 -4.33 -3.51 3.08
C ALA A 161 -3.15 -2.58 2.77
N VAL A 162 -3.23 -1.83 1.67
CA VAL A 162 -2.14 -0.96 1.21
C VAL A 162 -2.72 0.39 0.81
N TRP A 163 -2.23 1.45 1.43
CA TRP A 163 -2.58 2.82 1.08
C TRP A 163 -1.68 3.35 -0.04
N HIS A 164 -2.26 4.18 -0.88
CA HIS A 164 -1.57 4.89 -1.94
C HIS A 164 -2.35 6.19 -2.23
N ARG A 165 -1.76 7.06 -3.04
CA ARG A 165 -2.29 8.39 -3.39
C ARG A 165 -3.74 8.47 -3.84
N ASP A 166 -4.33 7.38 -4.31
CA ASP A 166 -5.72 7.33 -4.79
C ASP A 166 -6.70 6.85 -3.70
N VAL A 167 -6.21 6.63 -2.46
CA VAL A 167 -7.00 6.33 -1.27
C VAL A 167 -6.93 7.53 -0.33
N SER A 168 -7.97 8.35 -0.36
CA SER A 168 -8.05 9.57 0.44
C SER A 168 -8.37 9.29 1.92
N ALA A 169 -8.30 10.34 2.74
CA ALA A 169 -8.76 10.27 4.14
C ALA A 169 -10.24 9.87 4.23
N ARG A 170 -11.07 10.37 3.30
CA ARG A 170 -12.49 9.99 3.22
C ARG A 170 -12.66 8.51 2.89
N ASP A 171 -11.91 8.01 1.90
CA ASP A 171 -11.98 6.59 1.52
C ASP A 171 -11.52 5.69 2.67
N THR A 172 -10.54 6.14 3.45
CA THR A 172 -10.04 5.46 4.65
C THR A 172 -11.14 5.35 5.71
N GLU A 173 -11.86 6.44 5.99
CA GLU A 173 -12.97 6.45 6.94
C GLU A 173 -14.14 5.57 6.46
N LEU A 174 -14.46 5.60 5.17
CA LEU A 174 -15.49 4.73 4.59
C LEU A 174 -15.08 3.26 4.67
N ALA A 175 -13.82 2.94 4.39
CA ALA A 175 -13.31 1.58 4.52
C ALA A 175 -13.32 1.08 5.97
N ARG A 176 -13.05 1.96 6.94
CA ARG A 176 -13.18 1.66 8.37
C ARG A 176 -14.63 1.30 8.70
N ARG A 177 -15.59 2.17 8.40
CA ARG A 177 -17.03 1.92 8.66
C ARG A 177 -17.53 0.64 7.99
N LYS A 178 -17.10 0.39 6.75
CA LYS A 178 -17.42 -0.85 6.03
C LYS A 178 -16.96 -2.08 6.81
N LEU A 179 -15.72 -2.05 7.31
CA LEU A 179 -15.17 -3.15 8.09
C LEU A 179 -15.94 -3.35 9.40
N GLU A 180 -16.29 -2.26 10.09
CA GLU A 180 -17.08 -2.30 11.33
C GLU A 180 -18.43 -2.99 11.10
N PHE A 181 -19.14 -2.57 10.05
CA PHE A 181 -20.39 -3.19 9.63
C PHE A 181 -20.22 -4.68 9.36
N VAL A 182 -19.24 -5.06 8.52
CA VAL A 182 -19.02 -6.47 8.13
C VAL A 182 -18.61 -7.33 9.33
N VAL A 183 -17.76 -6.82 10.21
CA VAL A 183 -17.32 -7.52 11.43
C VAL A 183 -18.50 -7.75 12.35
N ARG A 184 -19.34 -6.73 12.60
CA ARG A 184 -20.55 -6.87 13.42
C ARG A 184 -21.50 -7.92 12.83
N LYS A 185 -21.74 -7.89 11.52
CA LYS A 185 -22.59 -8.86 10.81
C LYS A 185 -22.05 -10.29 10.79
N CYS A 186 -20.75 -10.50 11.03
CA CYS A 186 -20.19 -11.85 11.14
C CYS A 186 -20.30 -12.42 12.56
N GLN A 187 -20.71 -11.60 13.54
CA GLN A 187 -20.89 -11.99 14.94
C GLN A 187 -22.37 -12.20 15.33
N GLU A 188 -23.30 -11.65 14.54
CA GLU A 188 -24.73 -11.95 14.58
C GLU A 188 -25.01 -13.40 14.12
#